data_AF-A0A2J4YFH4-F1
#
_entry.id   AF-A0A2J4YFH4-F1
#
_cell.length_a   1.000
_cell.length_b   1.000
_cell.length_c   1.000
_cell.angle_alpha   90.00
_cell.angle_beta   90.00
_cell.angle_gamma   90.00
#
_symmetry.space_group_name_H-M   'P 1'
#
loop_
_entity.id
_entity.type
_entity.pdbx_description
1 polymer ?
#
loop_
_entity_poly.entity_id
_entity_poly.type
_entity_poly.pdbx_seq_one_letter_code
_entity_poly.pdbx_strand_id
1 'polypeptide(L)' 'MFLSDPEWQAVLLSLKVSSLAVVLSLPFGIFFSWLLVRRDFPGKALLDSILHLPLVLP' A
#
# COMPACT_ATOMS: atom_id res chain seq x y z
N MET A 1 22.66 -25.89 4.58
CA MET A 1 22.15 -24.51 4.71
C MET A 1 20.67 -24.62 5.03
N PHE A 2 20.34 -24.67 6.32
CA PHE A 2 18.97 -24.50 6.81
C PHE A 2 18.93 -23.16 7.53
N LEU A 3 17.85 -22.40 7.33
CA LEU A 3 17.60 -21.14 8.03
C LEU A 3 17.58 -21.41 9.53
N SER A 4 18.24 -20.56 10.29
CA SER A 4 18.20 -20.56 11.74
C SER A 4 16.81 -20.14 12.24
N ASP A 5 16.43 -20.58 13.44
CA ASP A 5 15.15 -20.23 14.06
C ASP A 5 14.79 -18.74 14.01
N PRO A 6 15.69 -17.78 14.30
CA PRO A 6 15.38 -16.36 14.19
C PRO A 6 15.14 -15.89 12.76
N GLU A 7 15.82 -16.47 11.76
CA GLU A 7 15.60 -16.12 10.35
C GLU A 7 14.21 -16.58 9.90
N TRP A 8 13.76 -17.76 10.34
CA TRP A 8 12.42 -18.23 10.04
C TRP A 8 11.33 -17.36 10.68
N GLN A 9 11.56 -16.89 11.91
CA GLN A 9 10.67 -15.94 12.58
C GLN A 9 10.59 -14.61 11.83
N ALA A 10 11.71 -14.09 11.34
CA ALA A 10 11.75 -12.86 10.55
C ALA A 10 10.95 -12.99 9.25
N VAL A 11 11.05 -14.13 8.55
CA VAL A 11 10.27 -14.42 7.33
C VAL A 11 8.78 -14.48 7.64
N LEU A 12 8.37 -15.22 8.65
CA LEU A 12 6.97 -15.34 9.06
C LEU A 12 6.38 -13.99 9.48
N LEU A 13 7.13 -13.19 10.24
CA LEU A 13 6.71 -11.87 10.65
C LEU A 13 6.54 -10.93 9.46
N SER A 14 7.51 -10.92 8.55
CA SER A 14 7.46 -10.12 7.32
C SER A 14 6.26 -10.50 6.46
N LEU A 15 6.00 -11.80 6.28
CA LEU A 15 4.86 -12.31 5.52
C LEU A 15 3.53 -11.90 6.16
N LYS A 16 3.43 -12.00 7.48
CA LYS A 16 2.23 -11.60 8.22
C LYS A 16 1.96 -10.10 8.09
N VAL A 17 2.98 -9.27 8.28
CA VAL A 17 2.87 -7.82 8.20
C VAL A 17 2.55 -7.37 6.78
N SER A 18 3.23 -7.92 5.76
CA SER A 18 2.97 -7.56 4.36
C SER A 18 1.57 -7.99 3.92
N SER A 19 1.14 -9.20 4.29
CA SER A 19 -0.22 -9.68 3.98
C SER A 19 -1.28 -8.79 4.60
N LEU A 20 -1.11 -8.41 5.89
CA LEU A 20 -2.02 -7.51 6.56
C LEU A 20 -2.01 -6.11 5.94
N ALA A 21 -0.83 -5.58 5.62
CA ALA A 21 -0.68 -4.28 4.96
C ALA A 21 -1.38 -4.26 3.59
N VAL A 22 -1.27 -5.33 2.80
CA VAL A 22 -1.98 -5.45 1.51
C VAL A 22 -3.48 -5.50 1.75
N VAL A 23 -3.98 -6.39 2.60
CA VAL A 23 -5.43 -6.52 2.85
C VAL A 23 -6.04 -5.21 3.35
N LEU A 24 -5.32 -4.48 4.20
CA LEU A 24 -5.78 -3.18 4.71
C LEU A 24 -5.71 -2.09 3.64
N SER A 25 -4.62 -2.00 2.86
CA SER A 25 -4.43 -0.93 1.87
C SER A 25 -5.26 -1.11 0.60
N LEU A 26 -5.52 -2.35 0.19
CA LEU A 26 -6.21 -2.71 -1.04
C LEU A 26 -7.62 -2.10 -1.17
N PRO A 27 -8.52 -2.15 -0.15
CA PRO A 27 -9.82 -1.48 -0.24
C PRO A 27 -9.71 0.03 -0.38
N PHE A 28 -8.76 0.68 0.32
CA PHE A 28 -8.54 2.13 0.17
C PHE A 28 -7.99 2.48 -1.21
N GLY A 29 -7.01 1.72 -1.71
CA GLY A 29 -6.45 1.92 -3.04
C GLY A 29 -7.51 1.79 -4.14
N ILE A 30 -8.35 0.76 -4.06
CA ILE A 30 -9.48 0.58 -4.98
C ILE A 30 -10.47 1.73 -4.87
N PHE A 31 -10.84 2.12 -3.64
CA PHE A 31 -11.79 3.21 -3.42
C PHE A 31 -11.30 4.54 -4.02
N PHE A 32 -10.06 4.93 -3.73
CA PHE A 32 -9.49 6.17 -4.27
C PHE A 32 -9.30 6.11 -5.79
N SER A 33 -8.84 4.98 -6.33
CA SER A 33 -8.72 4.79 -7.79
C SER A 33 -10.07 4.91 -8.48
N TRP A 34 -11.10 4.25 -7.93
CA TRP A 34 -12.47 4.34 -8.44
C TRP A 34 -13.03 5.77 -8.37
N LEU A 35 -12.79 6.47 -7.26
CA LEU A 35 -13.24 7.84 -7.05
C LEU A 35 -12.58 8.80 -8.05
N LEU A 36 -11.26 8.69 -8.23
CA LEU A 36 -10.50 9.51 -9.17
C LEU A 36 -10.92 9.27 -10.61
N VAL A 37 -11.18 8.02 -11.00
CA VAL A 37 -11.59 7.69 -12.38
C VAL A 37 -13.03 8.14 -12.67
N ARG A 38 -13.96 7.98 -11.71
CA ARG A 38 -15.40 8.18 -11.98
C ARG A 38 -15.95 9.54 -11.61
N ARG A 39 -15.27 10.33 -10.78
CA ARG A 39 -15.75 11.65 -10.35
C ARG A 39 -14.75 12.73 -10.74
N ASP A 40 -15.26 13.81 -11.34
CA ASP A 40 -14.53 15.07 -11.50
C ASP A 40 -14.98 16.03 -10.41
N PHE A 41 -14.08 16.28 -9.46
CA PHE A 41 -14.28 17.18 -8.33
C PHE A 41 -13.10 18.16 -8.24
N PRO A 42 -13.29 19.39 -7.73
CA PRO A 42 -12.27 20.44 -7.78
C PRO A 42 -10.98 20.10 -6.99
N GLY A 43 -11.02 19.12 -6.06
CA GLY A 43 -9.85 18.64 -5.31
C GLY A 43 -9.13 17.42 -5.92
N LYS A 44 -9.55 16.96 -7.11
CA LYS A 44 -9.04 15.72 -7.73
C LYS A 44 -7.54 15.74 -7.98
N ALA A 45 -7.01 16.84 -8.50
CA ALA A 45 -5.59 16.99 -8.80
C ALA A 45 -4.71 16.99 -7.53
N LEU A 46 -5.21 17.54 -6.41
CA LEU A 46 -4.50 17.51 -5.12
C LEU A 46 -4.45 16.09 -4.56
N LEU A 47 -5.58 15.37 -4.59
CA LEU A 47 -5.64 13.98 -4.14
C LEU A 47 -4.70 13.09 -4.97
N ASP A 48 -4.72 13.26 -6.29
CA ASP A 48 -3.85 12.54 -7.21
C ASP A 48 -2.36 12.80 -6.92
N SER A 49 -1.99 14.07 -6.69
CA SER A 49 -0.63 14.46 -6.32
C SER A 49 -0.19 13.83 -4.99
N ILE A 50 -1.06 13.81 -3.99
CA ILE A 50 -0.76 13.21 -2.67
C ILE A 50 -0.55 11.69 -2.79
N LEU A 51 -1.34 11.00 -3.61
CA LEU A 51 -1.19 9.55 -3.81
C LEU A 51 0.10 9.20 -4.56
N HIS A 52 0.57 10.06 -5.48
CA HIS A 52 1.81 9.87 -6.22
C HIS A 52 3.05 10.40 -5.48
N LEU A 53 2.88 11.28 -4.50
CA LEU A 53 3.95 11.88 -3.71
C LEU A 53 4.94 10.86 -3.11
N PRO A 54 4.52 9.73 -2.49
CA PRO A 54 5.43 8.78 -1.87
C PRO A 54 6.33 8.07 -2.88
N LEU A 55 5.95 8.02 -4.16
CA LEU A 55 6.75 7.43 -5.24
C LEU A 55 7.83 8.38 -5.76
N VAL A 56 7.66 9.69 -5.56
CA VAL A 56 8.61 10.73 -6.01
C VAL A 56 9.46 11.29 -4.88
N LEU A 57 9.10 11.04 -3.63
CA LEU A 57 9.92 11.40 -2.47
C LEU A 57 11.03 10.34 -2.27
N PRO A 58 12.30 10.78 -2.17
CA PRO A 58 13.44 9.88 -1.95
C PRO A 58 13.44 9.24 -0.54
#